data_AF-A0A928S982-F1
#
_entry.id   AF-A0A928S982-F1
#
_cell.length_a   1.000
_cell.length_b   1.000
_cell.length_c   1.000
_cell.angle_alpha   90.00
_cell.angle_beta   90.00
_cell.angle_gamma   90.00
#
_symmetry.space_group_name_H-M   'P 1'
#
loop_
_entity.id
_entity.type
_entity.pdbx_description
1 polymer ?
#
loop_
_entity_poly.entity_id
_entity_poly.type
_entity_poly.pdbx_seq_one_letter_code
_entity_poly.pdbx_strand_id
1 'polypeptide(L)'
;MSTSLRIHGDNIIECERMLFLIANSFSATVQRVISSPYLPRFEIRDESGLLFTIELLAGHGRWNINLQEILQSYGAPLREATDAIVTRILPDEQQEEILLACEFSSALPAGNNAWQRNGRALTCAAVGIPYLYFAEIGGVELDENRVIKAPRFPNPIIPFSYLTASKLFRVVCLPIYSASPSSLKTIRLRFDQVFGLEEGQRLVKCILGNTLIDDSYEKLTQKALTIIEILSEQRQRIDTLRQKQWAEFLNLETSGQKAIWLEQNQVKWSKKGADKVVITQTFKRLSRLFQEVGCLSIGAKDIPLCLIPPQQCQKLAEGLMALYGSSISAEFIKWIASLNLPLIVIWITGFKPRGDDSRPDRRLVPLARMLFGNEVNILSVVYGPAKAGMWTMLQNSPQLLIR
;
A
#
# COMPACT_ATOMS: atom_id res chain seq x y z
N MET A 1 -12.84 22.28 -26.76
CA MET A 1 -11.36 22.44 -26.71
C MET A 1 -10.80 21.11 -26.26
N SER A 2 -9.87 20.52 -27.02
CA SER A 2 -9.19 19.28 -26.62
C SER A 2 -8.28 19.55 -25.43
N THR A 3 -8.20 18.60 -24.49
CA THR A 3 -7.36 18.77 -23.30
C THR A 3 -5.96 18.18 -23.54
N SER A 4 -4.92 18.93 -23.24
CA SER A 4 -3.52 18.46 -23.30
C SER A 4 -3.12 17.79 -21.99
N LEU A 5 -2.78 16.51 -22.06
CA LEU A 5 -2.35 15.70 -20.93
C LEU A 5 -0.91 15.22 -21.11
N ARG A 6 -0.27 14.89 -19.99
CA ARG A 6 0.99 14.16 -19.96
C ARG A 6 0.84 12.91 -19.11
N ILE A 7 1.50 11.84 -19.55
CA ILE A 7 1.61 10.60 -18.77
C ILE A 7 3.07 10.45 -18.39
N HIS A 8 3.35 10.59 -17.10
CA HIS A 8 4.66 10.36 -16.53
C HIS A 8 4.71 8.93 -16.00
N GLY A 9 5.45 8.06 -16.69
CA GLY A 9 5.56 6.66 -16.30
C GLY A 9 6.95 6.30 -15.80
N ASP A 10 7.04 5.27 -14.95
CA ASP A 10 8.33 4.71 -14.52
C ASP A 10 9.17 4.24 -15.72
N ASN A 11 8.48 3.71 -16.73
CA ASN A 11 9.04 3.38 -18.03
C ASN A 11 7.97 3.57 -19.13
N ILE A 12 8.37 3.39 -20.40
CA ILE A 12 7.47 3.62 -21.55
C ILE A 12 6.27 2.65 -21.57
N ILE A 13 6.43 1.43 -21.07
CA ILE A 13 5.36 0.43 -21.05
C ILE A 13 4.26 0.84 -20.07
N GLU A 14 4.62 1.41 -18.92
CA GLU A 14 3.64 1.95 -17.98
C GLU A 14 2.95 3.21 -18.53
N CYS A 15 3.67 4.01 -19.33
CA CYS A 15 3.05 5.13 -20.06
C CYS A 15 2.00 4.62 -21.05
N GLU A 16 2.33 3.61 -21.86
CA GLU A 16 1.42 3.03 -22.85
C GLU A 16 0.23 2.33 -22.21
N ARG A 17 0.44 1.59 -21.11
CA ARG A 17 -0.66 0.99 -20.33
C ARG A 17 -1.66 2.04 -19.86
N MET A 18 -1.17 3.17 -19.34
CA MET A 18 -2.04 4.27 -18.93
C MET A 18 -2.72 4.92 -20.13
N LEU A 19 -2.02 5.12 -21.25
CA LEU A 19 -2.59 5.66 -22.49
C LEU A 19 -3.78 4.81 -22.98
N PHE A 20 -3.60 3.49 -23.05
CA PHE A 20 -4.67 2.58 -23.46
C PHE A 20 -5.78 2.46 -22.41
N LEU A 21 -5.47 2.53 -21.12
CA LEU A 21 -6.48 2.61 -20.08
C LEU A 21 -7.39 3.84 -20.27
N ILE A 22 -6.80 5.02 -20.52
CA ILE A 22 -7.56 6.25 -20.81
C ILE A 22 -8.40 6.06 -22.07
N ALA A 23 -7.81 5.62 -23.18
CA ALA A 23 -8.54 5.45 -24.43
C ALA A 23 -9.74 4.50 -24.29
N ASN A 24 -9.54 3.35 -23.64
CA ASN A 24 -10.60 2.39 -23.36
C ASN A 24 -11.69 2.97 -22.44
N SER A 25 -11.31 3.81 -21.47
CA SER A 25 -12.26 4.48 -20.56
C SER A 25 -13.23 5.43 -21.29
N PHE A 26 -12.80 5.98 -22.42
CA PHE A 26 -13.62 6.85 -23.28
C PHE A 26 -14.20 6.12 -24.50
N SER A 27 -14.04 4.78 -24.59
CA SER A 27 -14.38 4.00 -25.79
C SER A 27 -13.79 4.60 -27.08
N ALA A 28 -12.57 5.12 -26.96
CA ALA A 28 -11.91 5.93 -27.97
C ALA A 28 -10.72 5.20 -28.60
N THR A 29 -10.27 5.70 -29.74
CA THR A 29 -9.11 5.18 -30.46
C THR A 29 -7.85 5.98 -30.16
N VAL A 30 -6.70 5.32 -30.17
CA VAL A 30 -5.39 5.96 -30.01
C VAL A 30 -4.75 6.11 -31.39
N GLN A 31 -4.34 7.33 -31.74
CA GLN A 31 -3.60 7.62 -32.96
C GLN A 31 -2.27 8.26 -32.63
N ARG A 32 -1.18 7.72 -33.18
CA ARG A 32 0.16 8.31 -33.00
C ARG A 32 0.31 9.54 -33.87
N VAL A 33 0.82 10.62 -33.29
CA VAL A 33 1.17 11.86 -34.01
C VAL A 33 2.66 11.89 -34.30
N ILE A 34 3.03 12.46 -35.45
CA ILE A 34 4.44 12.70 -35.79
C ILE A 34 5.06 13.58 -34.70
N SER A 35 6.09 13.04 -34.04
CA SER A 35 6.72 13.62 -32.85
C SER A 35 8.14 13.06 -32.70
N SER A 36 8.94 13.72 -31.89
CA SER A 36 10.27 13.22 -31.52
C SER A 36 10.16 11.80 -30.92
N PRO A 37 11.02 10.85 -31.32
CA PRO A 37 10.97 9.47 -30.79
C PRO A 37 11.12 9.37 -29.27
N TYR A 38 11.82 10.34 -28.66
CA TYR A 38 12.03 10.40 -27.21
C TYR A 38 10.84 10.98 -26.45
N LEU A 39 9.94 11.72 -27.11
CA LEU A 39 8.72 12.29 -26.52
C LEU A 39 7.52 11.93 -27.41
N PRO A 40 7.08 10.65 -27.39
CA PRO A 40 5.97 10.21 -28.21
C PRO A 40 4.69 10.98 -27.90
N ARG A 41 3.98 11.39 -28.95
CA ARG A 41 2.68 12.06 -28.85
C ARG A 41 1.57 11.23 -29.48
N PHE A 42 0.42 11.25 -28.83
CA PHE A 42 -0.78 10.54 -29.25
C PHE A 42 -2.00 11.43 -29.15
N GLU A 43 -2.99 11.13 -29.97
CA GLU A 43 -4.34 11.68 -29.89
C GLU A 43 -5.31 10.58 -29.52
N ILE A 44 -6.20 10.88 -28.57
CA ILE A 44 -7.35 10.03 -28.25
C ILE A 44 -8.58 10.64 -28.89
N ARG A 45 -9.24 9.87 -29.78
CA ARG A 45 -10.38 10.31 -30.59
C ARG A 45 -11.56 9.36 -30.46
N ASP A 46 -12.74 9.90 -30.27
CA ASP A 46 -14.02 9.18 -30.38
C ASP A 46 -14.81 9.65 -31.61
N GLU A 47 -16.06 9.23 -31.74
CA GLU A 47 -16.94 9.64 -32.84
C GLU A 47 -17.25 11.14 -32.84
N SER A 48 -17.16 11.81 -31.69
CA SER A 48 -17.40 13.25 -31.53
C SER A 48 -16.17 14.11 -31.89
N GLY A 49 -14.99 13.50 -31.94
CA GLY A 49 -13.76 14.12 -32.41
C GLY A 49 -12.57 13.91 -31.46
N LEU A 50 -11.69 14.91 -31.39
CA LEU A 50 -10.49 14.87 -30.57
C LEU A 50 -10.83 15.15 -29.09
N LEU A 51 -10.55 14.17 -28.23
CA LEU A 51 -10.73 14.29 -26.78
C LEU A 51 -9.46 14.82 -26.11
N PHE A 52 -8.34 14.14 -26.33
CA PHE A 52 -7.06 14.43 -25.68
C PHE A 52 -5.90 14.41 -26.64
N THR A 53 -4.92 15.29 -26.39
CA THR A 53 -3.56 15.15 -26.91
C THR A 53 -2.67 14.77 -25.75
N ILE A 54 -1.90 13.69 -25.89
CA ILE A 54 -1.13 13.08 -24.81
C ILE A 54 0.34 12.97 -25.18
N GLU A 55 1.22 13.47 -24.32
CA GLU A 55 2.67 13.20 -24.39
C GLU A 55 3.07 12.12 -23.37
N LEU A 56 3.95 11.20 -23.77
CA LEU A 56 4.47 10.15 -22.88
C LEU A 56 5.88 10.52 -22.38
N LEU A 57 6.00 10.70 -21.06
CA LEU A 57 7.23 11.09 -20.37
C LEU A 57 7.74 9.90 -19.55
N ALA A 58 8.56 9.05 -20.19
CA ALA A 58 9.08 7.85 -19.56
C ALA A 58 10.32 8.13 -18.68
N GLY A 59 10.34 7.52 -17.49
CA GLY A 59 11.43 7.62 -16.52
C GLY A 59 11.30 8.84 -15.62
N HIS A 60 10.94 8.61 -14.35
CA HIS A 60 10.82 9.66 -13.34
C HIS A 60 12.11 10.46 -13.17
N GLY A 61 12.01 11.79 -13.09
CA GLY A 61 13.14 12.70 -12.88
C GLY A 61 14.04 12.92 -14.09
N ARG A 62 13.68 12.42 -15.28
CA ARG A 62 14.43 12.68 -16.54
C ARG A 62 13.96 13.92 -17.29
N TRP A 63 12.84 14.49 -16.87
CA TRP A 63 12.17 15.60 -17.52
C TRP A 63 12.35 16.85 -16.66
N ASN A 64 12.17 18.04 -17.25
CA ASN A 64 12.25 19.32 -16.52
C ASN A 64 11.10 19.53 -15.50
N ILE A 65 10.38 18.46 -15.15
CA ILE A 65 9.29 18.42 -14.20
C ILE A 65 9.60 17.33 -13.18
N ASN A 66 9.64 17.72 -11.91
CA ASN A 66 9.86 16.80 -10.81
C ASN A 66 8.56 16.54 -10.06
N LEU A 67 7.85 15.46 -10.44
CA LEU A 67 6.60 15.07 -9.78
C LEU A 67 6.75 14.82 -8.28
N GLN A 68 7.93 14.40 -7.80
CA GLN A 68 8.15 14.21 -6.38
C GLN A 68 8.21 15.54 -5.62
N GLU A 69 8.72 16.60 -6.24
CA GLU A 69 8.69 17.94 -5.67
C GLU A 69 7.26 18.48 -5.64
N ILE A 70 6.49 18.26 -6.70
CA ILE A 70 5.07 18.63 -6.74
C ILE A 70 4.29 17.93 -5.62
N LEU A 71 4.41 16.60 -5.50
CA LEU A 71 3.75 15.84 -4.43
C LEU A 71 4.21 16.29 -3.03
N GLN A 72 5.50 16.55 -2.83
CA GLN A 72 6.02 17.07 -1.56
C GLN A 72 5.48 18.46 -1.24
N SER A 73 5.31 19.33 -2.26
CA SER A 73 4.73 20.66 -2.07
C SER A 73 3.28 20.60 -1.59
N TYR A 74 2.57 19.50 -1.90
CA TYR A 74 1.23 19.21 -1.37
C TYR A 74 1.25 18.53 0.01
N GLY A 75 2.43 18.24 0.56
CA GLY A 75 2.58 17.61 1.87
C GLY A 75 2.73 16.09 1.85
N ALA A 76 3.08 15.49 0.70
CA ALA A 76 3.20 14.03 0.60
C ALA A 76 4.27 13.47 1.56
N PRO A 77 3.96 12.42 2.34
CA PRO A 77 4.82 11.95 3.43
C PRO A 77 6.07 11.19 2.96
N LEU A 78 6.08 10.74 1.70
CA LEU A 78 7.10 9.83 1.17
C LEU A 78 7.51 10.26 -0.23
N ARG A 79 8.77 9.99 -0.57
CA ARG A 79 9.32 10.16 -1.92
C ARG A 79 9.21 8.85 -2.68
N GLU A 80 7.99 8.53 -3.14
CA GLU A 80 7.71 7.33 -3.90
C GLU A 80 6.94 7.65 -5.17
N ALA A 81 7.53 7.34 -6.32
CA ALA A 81 6.85 7.46 -7.59
C ALA A 81 5.99 6.23 -7.87
N THR A 82 4.82 6.44 -8.48
CA THR A 82 3.91 5.40 -8.97
C THR A 82 4.35 4.90 -10.35
N ASP A 83 3.68 3.88 -10.88
CA ASP A 83 4.00 3.38 -12.23
C ASP A 83 3.61 4.38 -13.32
N ALA A 84 2.48 5.07 -13.16
CA ALA A 84 2.05 6.16 -14.03
C ALA A 84 1.34 7.28 -13.26
N ILE A 85 1.56 8.52 -13.69
CA ILE A 85 0.87 9.73 -13.20
C ILE A 85 0.37 10.50 -14.42
N VAL A 86 -0.93 10.78 -14.45
CA VAL A 86 -1.56 11.63 -15.46
C VAL A 86 -1.63 13.04 -14.94
N THR A 87 -1.14 13.98 -15.73
CA THR A 87 -1.19 15.41 -15.44
C THR A 87 -1.87 16.18 -16.56
N ARG A 88 -2.43 17.34 -16.20
CA ARG A 88 -2.90 18.36 -17.14
C ARG A 88 -1.87 19.46 -17.24
N ILE A 89 -1.54 19.86 -18.45
CA ILE A 89 -0.69 21.04 -18.69
C ILE A 89 -1.52 22.28 -18.40
N LEU A 90 -1.04 23.16 -17.50
CA LEU A 90 -1.72 24.41 -17.18
C LEU A 90 -1.51 25.47 -18.28
N PRO A 91 -2.33 26.54 -18.33
CA PRO A 91 -2.25 27.55 -19.40
C PRO A 91 -0.90 28.28 -19.53
N ASP A 92 -0.08 28.26 -18.48
CA ASP A 92 1.27 28.84 -18.49
C ASP A 92 2.32 27.92 -19.13
N GLU A 93 1.95 26.68 -19.47
CA GLU A 93 2.78 25.60 -20.01
C GLU A 93 3.99 25.20 -19.15
N GLN A 94 4.19 25.86 -18.01
CA GLN A 94 5.31 25.62 -17.07
C GLN A 94 4.89 24.74 -15.91
N GLN A 95 3.59 24.72 -15.59
CA GLN A 95 3.06 23.98 -14.46
C GLN A 95 2.14 22.85 -14.91
N GLU A 96 2.06 21.85 -14.04
CA GLU A 96 1.23 20.68 -14.24
C GLU A 96 0.38 20.40 -13.02
N GLU A 97 -0.90 20.14 -13.27
CA GLU A 97 -1.84 19.64 -12.27
C GLU A 97 -1.89 18.12 -12.32
N ILE A 98 -1.65 17.45 -11.19
CA ILE A 98 -1.77 16.00 -11.09
C ILE A 98 -3.25 15.62 -10.99
N LEU A 99 -3.72 14.76 -11.90
CA LEU A 99 -5.12 14.34 -11.95
C LEU A 99 -5.35 12.94 -11.35
N LEU A 100 -4.46 12.01 -11.65
CA LEU A 100 -4.63 10.59 -11.32
C LEU A 100 -3.28 9.88 -11.28
N ALA A 101 -3.08 9.04 -10.28
CA ALA A 101 -1.97 8.11 -10.21
C ALA A 101 -2.46 6.66 -10.34
N CYS A 102 -1.72 5.85 -11.09
CA CYS A 102 -2.01 4.44 -11.29
C CYS A 102 -0.78 3.57 -10.99
N GLU A 103 -1.05 2.37 -10.49
CA GLU A 103 -0.07 1.30 -10.31
C GLU A 103 -0.59 0.03 -10.98
N PHE A 104 0.30 -0.66 -11.70
CA PHE A 104 -0.01 -1.86 -12.45
C PHE A 104 0.85 -3.03 -11.95
N SER A 105 0.22 -4.07 -11.39
CA SER A 105 0.95 -5.21 -10.86
C SER A 105 0.39 -6.55 -11.32
N SER A 106 1.18 -7.25 -12.12
CA SER A 106 1.01 -8.69 -12.42
C SER A 106 1.85 -9.59 -11.48
N ALA A 107 2.55 -9.01 -10.49
CA ALA A 107 3.37 -9.77 -9.57
C ALA A 107 2.51 -10.62 -8.62
N LEU A 108 2.97 -11.84 -8.30
CA LEU A 108 2.31 -12.69 -7.31
C LEU A 108 2.23 -11.96 -5.96
N PRO A 109 1.03 -11.81 -5.37
CA PRO A 109 0.84 -11.07 -4.13
C PRO A 109 1.26 -11.92 -2.92
N ALA A 110 2.57 -12.08 -2.73
CA ALA A 110 3.15 -12.89 -1.65
C ALA A 110 4.20 -12.11 -0.86
N GLY A 111 4.13 -12.23 0.48
CA GLY A 111 5.07 -11.57 1.39
C GLY A 111 5.16 -10.07 1.14
N ASN A 112 6.37 -9.52 1.16
CA ASN A 112 6.61 -8.08 1.01
C ASN A 112 5.98 -7.49 -0.26
N ASN A 113 5.88 -8.26 -1.36
CA ASN A 113 5.29 -7.77 -2.59
C ASN A 113 3.82 -7.36 -2.43
N ALA A 114 3.10 -7.96 -1.48
CA ALA A 114 1.69 -7.66 -1.27
C ALA A 114 1.44 -6.23 -0.76
N TRP A 115 2.34 -5.67 0.07
CA TRP A 115 2.15 -4.34 0.68
C TRP A 115 3.18 -3.27 0.26
N GLN A 116 4.07 -3.60 -0.66
CA GLN A 116 5.07 -2.65 -1.16
C GLN A 116 4.45 -1.41 -1.83
N ARG A 117 3.21 -1.52 -2.31
CA ARG A 117 2.51 -0.44 -3.03
C ARG A 117 1.80 0.54 -2.11
N ASN A 118 1.62 0.18 -0.84
CA ASN A 118 0.97 1.05 0.15
C ASN A 118 1.70 2.38 0.35
N GLY A 119 3.02 2.43 0.16
CA GLY A 119 3.80 3.67 0.20
C GLY A 119 3.36 4.67 -0.88
N ARG A 120 3.30 4.20 -2.12
CA ARG A 120 2.85 4.95 -3.30
C ARG A 120 1.39 5.40 -3.17
N ALA A 121 0.51 4.49 -2.73
CA ALA A 121 -0.89 4.78 -2.49
C ALA A 121 -1.08 5.85 -1.41
N LEU A 122 -0.40 5.71 -0.26
CA LEU A 122 -0.45 6.70 0.82
C LEU A 122 0.10 8.06 0.38
N THR A 123 1.17 8.08 -0.43
CA THR A 123 1.76 9.31 -0.96
C THR A 123 0.72 10.14 -1.70
N CYS A 124 -0.08 9.50 -2.55
CA CYS A 124 -1.13 10.17 -3.32
C CYS A 124 -2.35 10.51 -2.46
N ALA A 125 -2.83 9.52 -1.67
CA ALA A 125 -4.03 9.69 -0.88
C ALA A 125 -3.89 10.80 0.17
N ALA A 126 -2.73 10.91 0.84
CA ALA A 126 -2.49 11.91 1.87
C ALA A 126 -2.54 13.35 1.35
N VAL A 127 -2.40 13.56 0.04
CA VAL A 127 -2.43 14.87 -0.61
C VAL A 127 -3.65 15.03 -1.54
N GLY A 128 -4.64 14.16 -1.43
CA GLY A 128 -5.90 14.26 -2.17
C GLY A 128 -5.82 13.86 -3.64
N ILE A 129 -4.76 13.19 -4.08
CA ILE A 129 -4.62 12.70 -5.46
C ILE A 129 -5.26 11.31 -5.60
N PRO A 130 -6.22 11.12 -6.52
CA PRO A 130 -6.78 9.81 -6.83
C PRO A 130 -5.72 8.77 -7.17
N TYR A 131 -5.86 7.58 -6.60
CA TYR A 131 -4.94 6.46 -6.79
C TYR A 131 -5.70 5.17 -7.11
N LEU A 132 -5.35 4.52 -8.22
CA LEU A 132 -5.93 3.25 -8.63
C LEU A 132 -4.85 2.16 -8.72
N TYR A 133 -5.07 1.05 -8.02
CA TYR A 133 -4.16 -0.10 -8.04
C TYR A 133 -4.73 -1.24 -8.88
N PHE A 134 -4.31 -1.35 -10.13
CA PHE A 134 -4.67 -2.44 -11.02
C PHE A 134 -3.80 -3.66 -10.73
N ALA A 135 -4.41 -4.70 -10.19
CA ALA A 135 -3.70 -5.88 -9.71
C ALA A 135 -4.31 -7.18 -10.24
N GLU A 136 -3.45 -8.12 -10.60
CA GLU A 136 -3.90 -9.47 -10.94
C GLU A 136 -4.04 -10.35 -9.69
N ILE A 137 -5.03 -11.24 -9.70
CA ILE A 137 -5.21 -12.25 -8.65
C ILE A 137 -5.31 -13.67 -9.25
N GLY A 138 -4.92 -14.66 -8.46
CA GLY A 138 -5.03 -16.08 -8.82
C GLY A 138 -3.81 -16.65 -9.53
N GLY A 139 -2.72 -15.88 -9.64
CA GLY A 139 -1.46 -16.38 -10.19
C GLY A 139 -0.87 -17.52 -9.35
N VAL A 140 -0.13 -18.42 -10.00
CA VAL A 140 0.41 -19.63 -9.40
C VAL A 140 1.92 -19.52 -9.15
N GLU A 141 2.36 -19.91 -7.96
CA GLU A 141 3.77 -20.15 -7.67
C GLU A 141 4.17 -21.50 -8.24
N LEU A 142 5.37 -21.54 -8.83
CA LEU A 142 5.99 -22.76 -9.30
C LEU A 142 7.06 -23.25 -8.32
N ASP A 143 7.28 -24.56 -8.25
CA ASP A 143 8.41 -25.15 -7.55
C ASP A 143 9.71 -25.10 -8.37
N GLU A 144 10.79 -25.69 -7.84
CA GLU A 144 12.10 -25.76 -8.50
C GLU A 144 12.09 -26.49 -9.85
N ASN A 145 11.10 -27.37 -10.07
CA ASN A 145 10.92 -28.13 -11.31
C ASN A 145 9.91 -27.45 -12.26
N ARG A 146 9.52 -26.19 -11.97
CA ARG A 146 8.50 -25.43 -12.71
C ARG A 146 7.11 -26.05 -12.69
N VAL A 147 6.80 -26.89 -11.69
CA VAL A 147 5.47 -27.46 -11.47
C VAL A 147 4.65 -26.54 -10.58
N ILE A 148 3.35 -26.45 -10.82
CA ILE A 148 2.43 -25.63 -10.01
C ILE A 148 2.45 -26.10 -8.56
N LYS A 149 2.87 -25.22 -7.66
CA LYS A 149 2.92 -25.46 -6.22
C LYS A 149 1.64 -25.02 -5.53
N ALA A 150 1.27 -23.76 -5.69
CA ALA A 150 0.05 -23.21 -5.09
C ALA A 150 -0.34 -21.86 -5.71
N PRO A 151 -1.63 -21.50 -5.75
CA PRO A 151 -2.04 -20.13 -6.02
C PRO A 151 -1.59 -19.19 -4.90
N ARG A 152 -1.27 -17.96 -5.24
CA ARG A 152 -0.88 -16.92 -4.29
C ARG A 152 -1.90 -15.80 -4.24
N PHE A 153 -2.24 -15.41 -3.01
CA PHE A 153 -3.24 -14.41 -2.70
C PHE A 153 -2.70 -13.45 -1.63
N PRO A 154 -3.08 -12.16 -1.67
CA PRO A 154 -2.70 -11.22 -0.64
C PRO A 154 -3.40 -11.56 0.68
N ASN A 155 -2.85 -11.07 1.79
CA ASN A 155 -3.58 -11.07 3.06
C ASN A 155 -4.80 -10.11 2.94
N PRO A 156 -5.99 -10.46 3.48
CA PRO A 156 -7.18 -9.60 3.40
C PRO A 156 -6.96 -8.15 3.86
N ILE A 157 -6.06 -7.90 4.82
CA ILE A 157 -5.78 -6.53 5.30
C ILE A 157 -5.24 -5.61 4.19
N ILE A 158 -4.62 -6.20 3.16
CA ILE A 158 -3.98 -5.44 2.08
C ILE A 158 -5.03 -4.73 1.22
N PRO A 159 -5.98 -5.42 0.54
CA PRO A 159 -7.09 -4.73 -0.11
C PRO A 159 -7.88 -3.85 0.86
N PHE A 160 -8.07 -4.30 2.11
CA PHE A 160 -8.79 -3.51 3.13
C PHE A 160 -8.15 -2.14 3.42
N SER A 161 -6.82 -2.07 3.38
CA SER A 161 -6.09 -0.81 3.62
C SER A 161 -6.40 0.27 2.59
N TYR A 162 -6.71 -0.09 1.34
CA TYR A 162 -7.10 0.86 0.29
C TYR A 162 -8.49 1.45 0.57
N LEU A 163 -9.46 0.60 0.94
CA LEU A 163 -10.80 1.07 1.32
C LEU A 163 -10.76 2.01 2.51
N THR A 164 -9.95 1.66 3.51
CA THR A 164 -9.76 2.51 4.68
C THR A 164 -9.08 3.82 4.31
N ALA A 165 -8.03 3.79 3.49
CA ALA A 165 -7.35 4.99 3.03
C ALA A 165 -8.31 5.90 2.25
N SER A 166 -9.15 5.34 1.38
CA SER A 166 -10.15 6.11 0.64
C SER A 166 -11.07 6.89 1.58
N LYS A 167 -11.56 6.23 2.65
CA LYS A 167 -12.46 6.84 3.63
C LYS A 167 -11.75 7.88 4.52
N LEU A 168 -10.58 7.53 5.05
CA LEU A 168 -9.83 8.38 5.98
C LEU A 168 -9.29 9.66 5.31
N PHE A 169 -8.79 9.53 4.08
CA PHE A 169 -8.22 10.65 3.33
C PHE A 169 -9.25 11.32 2.38
N ARG A 170 -10.48 10.79 2.32
CA ARG A 170 -11.59 11.32 1.50
C ARG A 170 -11.21 11.51 0.03
N VAL A 171 -10.58 10.49 -0.53
CA VAL A 171 -10.04 10.48 -1.89
C VAL A 171 -10.23 9.09 -2.49
N VAL A 172 -10.34 9.00 -3.81
CA VAL A 172 -10.37 7.70 -4.50
C VAL A 172 -9.01 7.00 -4.29
N CYS A 173 -8.99 5.89 -3.56
CA CYS A 173 -7.81 5.06 -3.35
C CYS A 173 -8.23 3.57 -3.38
N LEU A 174 -8.42 3.01 -4.57
CA LEU A 174 -9.08 1.69 -4.72
C LEU A 174 -8.21 0.65 -5.41
N PRO A 175 -8.26 -0.62 -4.97
CA PRO A 175 -7.70 -1.73 -5.72
C PRO A 175 -8.71 -2.22 -6.76
N ILE A 176 -8.25 -2.44 -7.99
CA ILE A 176 -9.03 -2.95 -9.11
C ILE A 176 -8.41 -4.27 -9.53
N TYR A 177 -9.19 -5.35 -9.42
CA TYR A 177 -8.68 -6.69 -9.69
C TYR A 177 -9.04 -7.20 -11.08
N SER A 178 -8.11 -7.99 -11.64
CA SER A 178 -8.33 -8.81 -12.83
C SER A 178 -7.79 -10.23 -12.61
N ALA A 179 -8.20 -11.17 -13.46
CA ALA A 179 -7.67 -12.52 -13.41
C ALA A 179 -6.23 -12.54 -13.92
N SER A 180 -5.31 -13.15 -13.18
CA SER A 180 -3.97 -13.40 -13.70
C SER A 180 -4.02 -14.32 -14.93
N PRO A 181 -3.19 -14.11 -15.97
CA PRO A 181 -3.11 -15.00 -17.12
C PRO A 181 -2.83 -16.45 -16.74
N SER A 182 -2.07 -16.66 -15.66
CA SER A 182 -1.73 -17.99 -15.14
C SER A 182 -2.78 -18.60 -14.19
N SER A 183 -3.91 -17.91 -13.96
CA SER A 183 -4.94 -18.37 -13.04
C SER A 183 -5.72 -19.57 -13.57
N LEU A 184 -5.88 -20.58 -12.72
CA LEU A 184 -6.73 -21.75 -12.95
C LEU A 184 -8.20 -21.35 -13.13
N LYS A 185 -8.96 -22.10 -13.94
CA LYS A 185 -10.39 -21.84 -14.22
C LYS A 185 -11.25 -21.79 -12.96
N THR A 186 -11.00 -22.69 -12.01
CA THR A 186 -11.72 -22.75 -10.72
C THR A 186 -11.50 -21.49 -9.87
N ILE A 187 -10.30 -20.92 -9.92
CA ILE A 187 -9.99 -19.66 -9.22
C ILE A 187 -10.67 -18.49 -9.93
N ARG A 188 -10.63 -18.44 -11.27
CA ARG A 188 -11.30 -17.39 -12.04
C ARG A 188 -12.79 -17.34 -11.72
N LEU A 189 -13.48 -18.48 -11.75
CA LEU A 189 -14.90 -18.57 -11.40
C LEU A 189 -15.21 -18.08 -9.98
N ARG A 190 -14.32 -18.37 -9.02
CA ARG A 190 -14.49 -17.95 -7.63
C ARG A 190 -14.38 -16.43 -7.46
N PHE A 191 -13.50 -15.79 -8.22
CA PHE A 191 -13.19 -14.36 -8.13
C PHE A 191 -13.88 -13.52 -9.21
N ASP A 192 -14.75 -14.12 -10.04
CA ASP A 192 -15.39 -13.43 -11.17
C ASP A 192 -16.11 -12.14 -10.73
N GLN A 193 -16.88 -12.22 -9.64
CA GLN A 193 -17.61 -11.09 -9.07
C GLN A 193 -16.71 -9.93 -8.59
N VAL A 194 -15.42 -10.18 -8.33
CA VAL A 194 -14.49 -9.15 -7.81
C VAL A 194 -13.74 -8.42 -8.93
N PHE A 195 -13.78 -8.91 -10.17
CA PHE A 195 -13.11 -8.24 -11.28
C PHE A 195 -13.83 -6.94 -11.61
N GLY A 196 -13.07 -5.86 -11.79
CA GLY A 196 -13.62 -4.50 -11.82
C GLY A 196 -13.04 -3.60 -12.89
N LEU A 197 -12.53 -4.16 -13.99
CA LEU A 197 -11.88 -3.35 -15.05
C LEU A 197 -12.83 -2.32 -15.66
N GLU A 198 -14.10 -2.70 -15.88
CA GLU A 198 -15.11 -1.84 -16.48
C GLU A 198 -15.46 -0.66 -15.56
N GLU A 199 -15.73 -0.91 -14.28
CA GLU A 199 -15.97 0.14 -13.29
C GLU A 199 -14.71 0.99 -13.06
N GLY A 200 -13.52 0.38 -13.13
CA GLY A 200 -12.25 1.09 -13.11
C GLY A 200 -12.11 2.09 -14.25
N GLN A 201 -12.46 1.67 -15.47
CA GLN A 201 -12.47 2.53 -16.66
C GLN A 201 -13.49 3.66 -16.54
N ARG A 202 -14.71 3.39 -16.07
CA ARG A 202 -15.70 4.43 -15.80
C ARG A 202 -15.20 5.46 -14.78
N LEU A 203 -14.52 5.00 -13.73
CA LEU A 203 -13.96 5.90 -12.73
C LEU A 203 -12.83 6.77 -13.29
N VAL A 204 -11.94 6.22 -14.12
CA VAL A 204 -10.92 6.99 -14.86
C VAL A 204 -11.59 8.04 -15.75
N LYS A 205 -12.66 7.68 -16.48
CA LYS A 205 -13.43 8.62 -17.30
C LYS A 205 -13.97 9.77 -16.47
N CYS A 206 -14.56 9.49 -15.31
CA CYS A 206 -15.11 10.53 -14.43
C CYS A 206 -14.03 11.47 -13.90
N ILE A 207 -12.90 10.93 -13.44
CA ILE A 207 -11.77 11.71 -12.92
C ILE A 207 -11.20 12.63 -14.00
N LEU A 208 -10.89 12.10 -15.18
CA LEU A 208 -10.26 12.89 -16.25
C LEU A 208 -11.24 13.83 -16.95
N GLY A 209 -12.52 13.44 -17.05
CA GLY A 209 -13.60 14.27 -17.58
C GLY A 209 -14.09 15.34 -16.61
N ASN A 210 -13.61 15.34 -15.36
CA ASN A 210 -14.09 16.20 -14.28
C ASN A 210 -15.61 16.14 -14.11
N THR A 211 -16.18 14.94 -14.23
CA THR A 211 -17.61 14.70 -14.03
C THR A 211 -17.85 14.14 -12.64
N LEU A 212 -19.11 14.22 -12.18
CA LEU A 212 -19.51 13.50 -10.97
C LEU A 212 -19.16 12.02 -11.12
N ILE A 213 -18.54 11.48 -10.07
CA ILE A 213 -18.27 10.05 -9.97
C ILE A 213 -19.63 9.34 -9.92
N ASP A 214 -19.83 8.41 -10.84
CA ASP A 214 -21.03 7.56 -10.88
C ASP A 214 -20.95 6.46 -9.82
N ASP A 215 -21.84 5.47 -9.90
CA ASP A 215 -21.87 4.35 -8.96
C ASP A 215 -20.66 3.39 -9.06
N SER A 216 -19.68 3.68 -9.93
CA SER A 216 -18.46 2.86 -10.09
C SER A 216 -17.60 2.85 -8.83
N TYR A 217 -17.56 3.96 -8.07
CA TYR A 217 -16.81 3.99 -6.82
C TYR A 217 -17.42 3.03 -5.78
N GLU A 218 -18.74 3.05 -5.61
CA GLU A 218 -19.47 2.15 -4.72
C GLU A 218 -19.35 0.70 -5.17
N LYS A 219 -19.50 0.43 -6.47
CA LYS A 219 -19.31 -0.91 -7.04
C LYS A 219 -17.90 -1.45 -6.81
N LEU A 220 -16.86 -0.65 -7.07
CA LEU A 220 -15.47 -1.05 -6.83
C LEU A 220 -15.20 -1.24 -5.34
N THR A 221 -15.77 -0.40 -4.48
CA THR A 221 -15.69 -0.56 -3.02
C THR A 221 -16.31 -1.88 -2.59
N GLN A 222 -17.49 -2.22 -3.12
CA GLN A 222 -18.15 -3.50 -2.84
C GLN A 222 -17.34 -4.68 -3.36
N LYS A 223 -16.79 -4.62 -4.58
CA LYS A 223 -15.91 -5.65 -5.14
C LYS A 223 -14.66 -5.86 -4.27
N ALA A 224 -14.07 -4.77 -3.79
CA ALA A 224 -12.93 -4.79 -2.86
C ALA A 224 -13.31 -5.39 -1.49
N LEU A 225 -14.52 -5.17 -0.98
CA LEU A 225 -15.03 -5.89 0.21
C LEU A 225 -15.24 -7.38 -0.07
N THR A 226 -15.85 -7.73 -1.20
CA THR A 226 -16.10 -9.13 -1.56
C THR A 226 -14.81 -9.93 -1.69
N ILE A 227 -13.73 -9.37 -2.26
CA ILE A 227 -12.43 -10.07 -2.29
C ILE A 227 -11.85 -10.27 -0.88
N ILE A 228 -12.00 -9.29 0.03
CA ILE A 228 -11.55 -9.41 1.42
C ILE A 228 -12.29 -10.58 2.11
N GLU A 229 -13.61 -10.68 1.91
CA GLU A 229 -14.44 -11.76 2.42
C GLU A 229 -13.98 -13.13 1.89
N ILE A 230 -13.87 -13.29 0.56
CA ILE A 230 -13.40 -14.52 -0.09
C ILE A 230 -12.01 -14.93 0.45
N LEU A 231 -11.08 -13.97 0.57
CA LEU A 231 -9.74 -14.23 1.07
C LEU A 231 -9.74 -14.65 2.55
N SER A 232 -10.62 -14.05 3.36
CA SER A 232 -10.73 -14.38 4.79
C SER A 232 -11.33 -15.77 5.02
N GLU A 233 -12.32 -16.16 4.21
CA GLU A 233 -13.00 -17.46 4.30
C GLU A 233 -12.11 -18.63 3.85
N GLN A 234 -11.21 -18.39 2.90
CA GLN A 234 -10.24 -19.39 2.44
C GLN A 234 -9.22 -19.79 3.52
N ARG A 235 -9.07 -19.00 4.60
CA ARG A 235 -8.12 -19.32 5.66
C ARG A 235 -8.64 -20.46 6.53
N GLN A 236 -7.86 -21.53 6.60
CA GLN A 236 -8.16 -22.68 7.46
C GLN A 236 -8.20 -22.32 8.96
N ARG A 237 -7.43 -21.31 9.38
CA ARG A 237 -7.38 -20.85 10.77
C ARG A 237 -8.19 -19.56 10.92
N ILE A 238 -8.75 -19.35 12.11
CA ILE A 238 -9.35 -18.06 12.49
C ILE A 238 -8.22 -17.15 12.98
N ASP A 239 -7.46 -16.61 12.02
CA ASP A 239 -6.31 -15.74 12.26
C ASP A 239 -6.46 -14.36 11.59
N THR A 240 -7.69 -14.01 11.18
CA THR A 240 -8.06 -12.77 10.51
C THR A 240 -9.53 -12.43 10.83
N LEU A 241 -9.99 -11.20 10.58
CA LEU A 241 -11.42 -10.86 10.70
C LEU A 241 -12.23 -11.63 9.64
N ARG A 242 -13.51 -11.89 9.90
CA ARG A 242 -14.39 -12.67 9.01
C ARG A 242 -15.71 -11.99 8.76
N GLN A 243 -16.24 -12.18 7.56
CA GLN A 243 -17.62 -11.83 7.20
C GLN A 243 -17.90 -10.35 7.51
N LYS A 244 -19.00 -10.08 8.24
CA LYS A 244 -19.47 -8.74 8.62
C LYS A 244 -18.46 -7.93 9.42
N GLN A 245 -17.50 -8.57 10.10
CA GLN A 245 -16.46 -7.88 10.87
C GLN A 245 -15.64 -6.91 10.00
N TRP A 246 -15.41 -7.23 8.72
CA TRP A 246 -14.69 -6.32 7.81
C TRP A 246 -15.50 -5.08 7.49
N ALA A 247 -16.80 -5.23 7.19
CA ALA A 247 -17.69 -4.11 6.93
C ALA A 247 -17.87 -3.24 8.18
N GLU A 248 -18.05 -3.85 9.35
CA GLU A 248 -18.09 -3.16 10.64
C GLU A 248 -16.80 -2.37 10.88
N PHE A 249 -15.63 -2.99 10.67
CA PHE A 249 -14.33 -2.35 10.88
C PHE A 249 -14.05 -1.20 9.90
N LEU A 250 -14.55 -1.30 8.65
CA LEU A 250 -14.50 -0.21 7.67
C LEU A 250 -15.40 0.98 8.07
N ASN A 251 -16.52 0.70 8.74
CA ASN A 251 -17.49 1.71 9.12
C ASN A 251 -17.03 2.58 10.29
N LEU A 252 -16.03 2.15 11.06
CA LEU A 252 -15.41 2.95 12.12
C LEU A 252 -14.64 4.15 11.53
N GLU A 253 -14.92 5.35 12.04
CA GLU A 253 -14.44 6.60 11.47
C GLU A 253 -13.08 7.03 12.03
N THR A 254 -12.82 6.72 13.30
CA THR A 254 -11.61 7.16 14.00
C THR A 254 -10.72 5.99 14.41
N SER A 255 -9.43 6.28 14.60
CA SER A 255 -8.49 5.27 15.07
C SER A 255 -8.74 4.80 16.50
N GLY A 256 -9.28 5.68 17.35
CA GLY A 256 -9.73 5.31 18.69
C GLY A 256 -10.86 4.27 18.65
N GLN A 257 -11.88 4.50 17.82
CA GLN A 257 -12.98 3.53 17.62
C GLN A 257 -12.46 2.18 17.11
N LYS A 258 -11.54 2.21 16.14
CA LYS A 258 -10.88 0.99 15.61
C LYS A 258 -10.13 0.23 16.69
N ALA A 259 -9.38 0.93 17.54
CA ALA A 259 -8.64 0.32 18.64
C ALA A 259 -9.58 -0.34 19.67
N ILE A 260 -10.64 0.35 20.08
CA ILE A 260 -11.66 -0.17 21.01
C ILE A 260 -12.34 -1.41 20.42
N TRP A 261 -12.73 -1.35 19.15
CA TRP A 261 -13.37 -2.49 18.48
C TRP A 261 -12.46 -3.71 18.42
N LEU A 262 -11.17 -3.52 18.13
CA LEU A 262 -10.18 -4.60 18.13
C LEU A 262 -9.96 -5.18 19.54
N GLU A 263 -10.03 -4.36 20.58
CA GLU A 263 -9.92 -4.79 21.98
C GLU A 263 -11.13 -5.66 22.37
N GLN A 264 -12.34 -5.26 21.99
CA GLN A 264 -13.57 -6.02 22.24
C GLN A 264 -13.61 -7.35 21.48
N ASN A 265 -13.07 -7.39 20.26
CA ASN A 265 -13.01 -8.60 19.45
C ASN A 265 -11.79 -9.51 19.77
N GLN A 266 -10.92 -9.09 20.70
CA GLN A 266 -9.80 -9.84 21.31
C GLN A 266 -8.96 -10.71 20.36
N VAL A 267 -8.67 -10.24 19.15
CA VAL A 267 -7.76 -10.98 18.26
C VAL A 267 -6.34 -10.84 18.78
N LYS A 268 -5.90 -11.77 19.62
CA LYS A 268 -4.53 -11.77 20.18
C LYS A 268 -3.51 -11.81 19.06
N TRP A 269 -2.62 -10.83 19.03
CA TRP A 269 -1.50 -10.87 18.10
C TRP A 269 -0.49 -11.93 18.54
N SER A 270 0.08 -12.63 17.56
CA SER A 270 1.24 -13.47 17.82
C SER A 270 2.18 -13.40 16.63
N LYS A 271 3.39 -12.92 16.85
CA LYS A 271 4.45 -13.08 15.86
C LYS A 271 4.69 -14.56 15.60
N LYS A 272 4.58 -15.01 14.34
CA LYS A 272 5.17 -16.31 13.97
C LYS A 272 6.67 -16.24 14.27
N GLY A 273 7.17 -17.25 15.00
CA GLY A 273 8.56 -17.37 15.38
C GLY A 273 9.47 -17.11 14.19
N ALA A 274 10.47 -16.28 14.40
CA ALA A 274 11.50 -15.98 13.42
C ALA A 274 12.45 -17.18 13.27
N ASP A 275 11.94 -18.39 13.07
CA ASP A 275 12.75 -19.62 13.01
C ASP A 275 13.78 -19.57 11.86
N LYS A 276 13.53 -18.66 10.90
CA LYS A 276 14.42 -18.37 9.77
C LYS A 276 15.36 -17.18 9.97
N VAL A 277 15.28 -16.45 11.09
CA VAL A 277 16.09 -15.25 11.37
C VAL A 277 16.77 -15.38 12.73
N VAL A 278 18.09 -15.20 12.75
CA VAL A 278 18.87 -15.21 14.00
C VAL A 278 18.45 -14.02 14.87
N ILE A 279 18.00 -14.30 16.09
CA ILE A 279 17.53 -13.31 17.06
C ILE A 279 18.22 -13.48 18.43
N THR A 280 18.40 -12.38 19.15
CA THR A 280 19.02 -12.36 20.49
C THR A 280 18.02 -12.81 21.58
N GLN A 281 18.53 -13.19 22.75
CA GLN A 281 17.69 -13.50 23.91
C GLN A 281 16.90 -12.27 24.38
N THR A 282 17.49 -11.08 24.32
CA THR A 282 16.80 -9.82 24.61
C THR A 282 15.61 -9.60 23.68
N PHE A 283 15.76 -9.89 22.39
CA PHE A 283 14.64 -9.81 21.44
C PHE A 283 13.52 -10.81 21.75
N LYS A 284 13.86 -12.03 22.19
CA LYS A 284 12.86 -13.01 22.65
C LYS A 284 12.07 -12.48 23.86
N ARG A 285 12.76 -11.86 24.83
CA ARG A 285 12.12 -11.22 26.00
C ARG A 285 11.26 -10.03 25.59
N LEU A 286 11.73 -9.19 24.67
CA LEU A 286 10.95 -8.09 24.09
C LEU A 286 9.65 -8.62 23.47
N SER A 287 9.73 -9.65 22.63
CA SER A 287 8.54 -10.23 21.99
C SER A 287 7.55 -10.78 23.02
N ARG A 288 8.01 -11.33 24.14
CA ARG A 288 7.14 -11.79 25.24
C ARG A 288 6.50 -10.63 25.98
N LEU A 289 7.26 -9.58 26.28
CA LEU A 289 6.73 -8.36 26.90
C LEU A 289 5.54 -7.80 26.10
N PHE A 290 5.66 -7.70 24.78
CA PHE A 290 4.56 -7.23 23.93
C PHE A 290 3.32 -8.14 23.99
N GLN A 291 3.51 -9.46 24.12
CA GLN A 291 2.41 -10.41 24.32
C GLN A 291 1.76 -10.25 25.70
N GLU A 292 2.56 -10.05 26.76
CA GLU A 292 2.11 -9.86 28.15
C GLU A 292 1.40 -8.52 28.38
N VAL A 293 1.77 -7.48 27.65
CA VAL A 293 1.07 -6.19 27.59
C VAL A 293 -0.30 -6.32 26.92
N GLY A 294 -0.55 -7.41 26.18
CA GLY A 294 -1.84 -7.67 25.55
C GLY A 294 -2.00 -7.01 24.18
N CYS A 295 -0.93 -6.94 23.37
CA CYS A 295 -1.03 -6.37 22.03
C CYS A 295 -2.05 -7.12 21.13
N LEU A 296 -2.76 -6.33 20.34
CA LEU A 296 -3.87 -6.76 19.50
C LEU A 296 -3.43 -6.90 18.05
N SER A 297 -4.01 -7.87 17.36
CA SER A 297 -3.80 -8.08 15.93
C SER A 297 -4.56 -7.05 15.13
N ILE A 298 -3.95 -6.55 14.06
CA ILE A 298 -4.60 -5.61 13.13
C ILE A 298 -5.15 -6.40 11.95
N GLY A 299 -6.30 -7.02 12.19
CA GLY A 299 -7.05 -7.79 11.20
C GLY A 299 -6.38 -9.05 10.62
N ALA A 300 -5.10 -9.29 10.87
CA ALA A 300 -4.44 -10.57 10.63
C ALA A 300 -3.29 -10.83 11.60
N LYS A 301 -3.30 -12.02 12.22
CA LYS A 301 -2.42 -12.39 13.34
C LYS A 301 -0.94 -12.43 12.97
N ASP A 302 -0.65 -12.77 11.72
CA ASP A 302 0.71 -13.06 11.24
C ASP A 302 1.36 -11.91 10.46
N ILE A 303 0.71 -10.75 10.42
CA ILE A 303 1.31 -9.54 9.88
C ILE A 303 2.25 -8.91 10.92
N PRO A 304 3.39 -8.34 10.50
CA PRO A 304 4.36 -7.68 11.38
C PRO A 304 3.86 -6.33 11.91
N LEU A 305 2.59 -6.23 12.27
CA LEU A 305 1.92 -5.07 12.84
C LEU A 305 1.06 -5.52 14.02
N CYS A 306 1.15 -4.81 15.14
CA CYS A 306 0.22 -4.98 16.25
C CYS A 306 -0.20 -3.62 16.83
N LEU A 307 -1.29 -3.61 17.58
CA LEU A 307 -1.84 -2.43 18.23
C LEU A 307 -1.71 -2.58 19.74
N ILE A 308 -1.28 -1.51 20.40
CA ILE A 308 -1.28 -1.36 21.85
C ILE A 308 -2.29 -0.26 22.20
N PRO A 309 -3.36 -0.59 22.95
CA PRO A 309 -4.30 0.40 23.44
C PRO A 309 -3.60 1.44 24.35
N PRO A 310 -4.04 2.71 24.37
CA PRO A 310 -3.43 3.75 25.18
C PRO A 310 -3.25 3.36 26.66
N GLN A 311 -4.26 2.72 27.25
CA GLN A 311 -4.25 2.27 28.65
C GLN A 311 -3.17 1.24 28.97
N GLN A 312 -2.59 0.57 27.97
CA GLN A 312 -1.52 -0.41 28.13
C GLN A 312 -0.11 0.20 27.94
N CYS A 313 -0.01 1.46 27.50
CA CYS A 313 1.27 2.09 27.19
C CYS A 313 2.14 2.32 28.44
N GLN A 314 1.53 2.62 29.60
CA GLN A 314 2.25 2.70 30.88
C GLN A 314 2.93 1.37 31.23
N LYS A 315 2.20 0.25 31.13
CA LYS A 315 2.72 -1.10 31.37
C LYS A 315 3.84 -1.46 30.39
N LEU A 316 3.71 -1.05 29.12
CA LEU A 316 4.77 -1.22 28.13
C LEU A 316 6.04 -0.46 28.51
N ALA A 317 5.90 0.81 28.92
CA ALA A 317 7.01 1.67 29.30
C ALA A 317 7.80 1.07 30.48
N GLU A 318 7.10 0.61 31.52
CA GLU A 318 7.70 -0.07 32.68
C GLU A 318 8.45 -1.34 32.27
N GLY A 319 7.84 -2.17 31.42
CA GLY A 319 8.47 -3.39 30.92
C GLY A 319 9.70 -3.13 30.03
N LEU A 320 9.68 -2.08 29.21
CA LEU A 320 10.83 -1.68 28.39
C LEU A 320 11.97 -1.17 29.26
N MET A 321 11.67 -0.37 30.29
CA MET A 321 12.66 0.10 31.26
C MET A 321 13.28 -1.07 32.02
N ALA A 322 12.48 -2.06 32.45
CA ALA A 322 12.99 -3.26 33.11
C ALA A 322 13.87 -4.12 32.18
N LEU A 323 13.55 -4.18 30.88
CA LEU A 323 14.28 -4.98 29.90
C LEU A 323 15.62 -4.35 29.47
N TYR A 324 15.64 -3.04 29.25
CA TYR A 324 16.79 -2.33 28.66
C TYR A 324 17.57 -1.47 29.67
N GLY A 325 17.01 -1.15 30.83
CA GLY A 325 17.66 -0.34 31.86
C GLY A 325 18.17 0.99 31.30
N SER A 326 19.44 1.31 31.57
CA SER A 326 20.08 2.54 31.08
C SER A 326 20.37 2.55 29.57
N SER A 327 20.10 1.46 28.84
CA SER A 327 20.30 1.40 27.37
C SER A 327 19.17 2.05 26.58
N ILE A 328 18.10 2.50 27.27
CA ILE A 328 16.97 3.23 26.68
C ILE A 328 16.84 4.59 27.35
N SER A 329 16.51 5.63 26.58
CA SER A 329 16.43 6.99 27.13
C SER A 329 15.19 7.18 27.99
N ALA A 330 15.33 7.94 29.08
CA ALA A 330 14.20 8.31 29.94
C ALA A 330 13.13 9.10 29.19
N GLU A 331 13.53 9.92 28.21
CA GLU A 331 12.63 10.65 27.32
C GLU A 331 11.73 9.70 26.51
N PHE A 332 12.30 8.65 25.92
CA PHE A 332 11.54 7.67 25.15
C PHE A 332 10.55 6.89 26.01
N ILE A 333 10.97 6.49 27.22
CA ILE A 333 10.09 5.82 28.19
C ILE A 333 8.93 6.74 28.60
N LYS A 334 9.25 8.01 28.92
CA LYS A 334 8.23 9.02 29.25
C LYS A 334 7.27 9.26 28.09
N TRP A 335 7.78 9.32 26.85
CA TRP A 335 6.96 9.45 25.65
C TRP A 335 5.95 8.31 25.55
N ILE A 336 6.39 7.04 25.64
CA ILE A 336 5.49 5.87 25.61
C ILE A 336 4.45 5.96 26.74
N ALA A 337 4.87 6.23 27.98
CA ALA A 337 3.98 6.31 29.13
C ALA A 337 2.90 7.40 28.99
N SER A 338 3.20 8.48 28.26
CA SER A 338 2.30 9.63 28.06
C SER A 338 1.35 9.52 26.86
N LEU A 339 1.41 8.43 26.09
CA LEU A 339 0.59 8.29 24.88
C LEU A 339 -0.90 8.17 25.21
N ASN A 340 -1.70 9.05 24.58
CA ASN A 340 -3.16 9.06 24.69
C ASN A 340 -3.87 8.51 23.42
N LEU A 341 -3.14 8.33 22.32
CA LEU A 341 -3.61 7.70 21.09
C LEU A 341 -3.11 6.26 20.98
N PRO A 342 -3.84 5.36 20.27
CA PRO A 342 -3.39 3.99 20.06
C PRO A 342 -1.97 3.95 19.46
N LEU A 343 -1.17 3.00 19.95
CA LEU A 343 0.20 2.79 19.49
C LEU A 343 0.25 1.60 18.53
N ILE A 344 0.53 1.85 17.26
CA ILE A 344 0.81 0.80 16.28
C ILE A 344 2.30 0.45 16.33
N VAL A 345 2.59 -0.83 16.54
CA VAL A 345 3.97 -1.32 16.58
C VAL A 345 4.27 -2.14 15.34
N ILE A 346 5.38 -1.78 14.69
CA ILE A 346 5.78 -2.28 13.39
C ILE A 346 7.06 -3.08 13.53
N TRP A 347 7.02 -4.36 13.20
CA TRP A 347 8.11 -5.29 13.41
C TRP A 347 8.91 -5.50 12.12
N ILE A 348 9.94 -4.68 11.92
CA ILE A 348 10.73 -4.67 10.70
C ILE A 348 11.87 -5.68 10.80
N THR A 349 11.84 -6.72 9.97
CA THR A 349 13.01 -7.58 9.78
C THR A 349 13.99 -6.85 8.89
N GLY A 350 15.05 -6.29 9.47
CA GLY A 350 16.02 -5.44 8.79
C GLY A 350 16.94 -6.20 7.83
N PHE A 351 17.29 -7.44 8.17
CA PHE A 351 18.20 -8.26 7.37
C PHE A 351 17.75 -9.73 7.38
N LYS A 352 17.63 -10.33 6.20
CA LYS A 352 17.22 -11.74 6.04
C LYS A 352 18.46 -12.59 5.71
N PRO A 353 18.76 -13.66 6.46
CA PRO A 353 20.06 -14.34 6.39
C PRO A 353 20.30 -15.19 5.13
N ARG A 354 19.28 -15.50 4.31
CA ARG A 354 19.40 -16.26 3.04
C ARG A 354 18.34 -15.82 2.02
N GLY A 355 18.74 -15.53 0.78
CA GLY A 355 17.86 -15.32 -0.39
C GLY A 355 18.30 -14.20 -1.35
N ASP A 356 17.99 -14.34 -2.63
CA ASP A 356 18.19 -13.34 -3.70
C ASP A 356 17.46 -12.01 -3.44
N ASP A 357 16.45 -12.01 -2.55
CA ASP A 357 15.79 -10.82 -2.02
C ASP A 357 16.11 -10.65 -0.52
N SER A 358 17.32 -10.13 -0.25
CA SER A 358 17.82 -9.81 1.09
C SER A 358 17.25 -8.51 1.67
N ARG A 359 16.25 -7.90 1.01
CA ARG A 359 15.74 -6.57 1.36
C ARG A 359 14.97 -6.60 2.70
N PRO A 360 15.08 -5.53 3.50
CA PRO A 360 14.29 -5.36 4.71
C PRO A 360 12.78 -5.38 4.42
N ASP A 361 12.00 -5.69 5.44
CA ASP A 361 10.55 -5.45 5.38
C ASP A 361 10.30 -3.94 5.20
N ARG A 362 9.88 -3.57 3.99
CA ARG A 362 9.60 -2.18 3.61
C ARG A 362 8.10 -1.92 3.55
N ARG A 363 7.72 -0.64 3.66
CA ARG A 363 6.35 -0.12 3.46
C ARG A 363 5.29 -0.59 4.46
N LEU A 364 5.71 -1.13 5.61
CA LEU A 364 4.82 -1.47 6.73
C LEU A 364 4.25 -0.24 7.44
N VAL A 365 5.05 0.84 7.58
CA VAL A 365 4.58 2.14 8.11
C VAL A 365 3.45 2.71 7.22
N PRO A 366 3.61 2.79 5.89
CA PRO A 366 2.52 3.16 5.01
C PRO A 366 1.25 2.32 5.16
N LEU A 367 1.40 0.98 5.26
CA LEU A 367 0.27 0.10 5.49
C LEU A 367 -0.48 0.46 6.79
N ALA A 368 0.24 0.70 7.90
CA ALA A 368 -0.37 1.15 9.15
C ALA A 368 -1.10 2.48 9.00
N ARG A 369 -0.51 3.47 8.32
CA ARG A 369 -1.12 4.78 8.06
C ARG A 369 -2.34 4.67 7.13
N MET A 370 -2.37 3.75 6.18
CA MET A 370 -3.56 3.50 5.38
C MET A 370 -4.70 2.86 6.18
N LEU A 371 -4.39 2.14 7.26
CA LEU A 371 -5.40 1.48 8.12
C LEU A 371 -5.95 2.37 9.24
N PHE A 372 -5.17 3.36 9.69
CA PHE A 372 -5.47 4.18 10.87
C PHE A 372 -5.26 5.70 10.67
N GLY A 373 -4.80 6.13 9.50
CA GLY A 373 -4.54 7.55 9.23
C GLY A 373 -3.48 8.13 10.17
N ASN A 374 -3.65 9.42 10.50
CA ASN A 374 -2.69 10.18 11.28
C ASN A 374 -2.95 10.14 12.80
N GLU A 375 -4.14 9.71 13.24
CA GLU A 375 -4.57 9.65 14.65
C GLU A 375 -4.05 8.43 15.42
N VAL A 376 -2.80 8.04 15.14
CA VAL A 376 -2.10 6.95 15.85
C VAL A 376 -0.63 7.28 16.03
N ASN A 377 -0.08 6.77 17.13
CA ASN A 377 1.36 6.71 17.34
C ASN A 377 1.93 5.50 16.61
N ILE A 378 3.17 5.61 16.11
CA ILE A 378 3.86 4.50 15.45
C ILE A 378 5.20 4.27 16.15
N LEU A 379 5.45 3.03 16.56
CA LEU A 379 6.75 2.56 17.03
C LEU A 379 7.26 1.49 16.06
N SER A 380 8.42 1.71 15.46
CA SER A 380 9.08 0.69 14.63
C SER A 380 10.15 -0.04 15.44
N VAL A 381 10.07 -1.37 15.47
CA VAL A 381 11.07 -2.26 16.06
C VAL A 381 11.83 -2.93 14.92
N VAL A 382 13.08 -2.53 14.72
CA VAL A 382 13.98 -3.12 13.72
C VAL A 382 14.81 -4.24 14.36
N TYR A 383 14.84 -5.41 13.73
CA TYR A 383 15.59 -6.56 14.25
C TYR A 383 16.12 -7.45 13.11
N GLY A 384 17.14 -8.25 13.41
CA GLY A 384 17.74 -9.21 12.47
C GLY A 384 19.26 -9.26 12.58
N PRO A 385 19.92 -10.22 11.91
CA PRO A 385 21.38 -10.32 11.86
C PRO A 385 21.98 -9.14 11.10
N ALA A 386 22.92 -8.41 11.68
CA ALA A 386 23.70 -7.39 10.99
C ALA A 386 25.20 -7.72 11.06
N LYS A 387 25.97 -7.27 10.06
CA LYS A 387 27.43 -7.42 10.05
C LYS A 387 28.04 -6.57 11.18
N ALA A 388 29.17 -6.98 11.76
CA ALA A 388 29.82 -6.27 12.87
C ALA A 388 30.08 -4.76 12.56
N GLY A 389 30.49 -4.45 11.32
CA GLY A 389 30.68 -3.06 10.88
C GLY A 389 29.39 -2.22 10.90
N MET A 390 28.22 -2.83 10.69
CA MET A 390 26.93 -2.13 10.76
C MET A 390 26.57 -1.76 12.20
N TRP A 391 26.87 -2.62 13.19
CA TRP A 391 26.69 -2.29 14.61
C TRP A 391 27.59 -1.14 15.04
N THR A 392 28.84 -1.17 14.58
CA THR A 392 29.80 -0.08 14.82
C THR A 392 29.31 1.24 14.21
N MET A 393 28.78 1.19 12.98
CA MET A 393 28.21 2.36 12.31
C MET A 393 26.94 2.86 13.00
N LEU A 394 26.06 1.97 13.47
CA LEU A 394 24.86 2.35 14.21
C LEU A 394 25.20 3.07 15.52
N GLN A 395 26.25 2.64 16.21
CA GLN A 395 26.70 3.27 17.45
C GLN A 395 27.41 4.61 17.21
N ASN A 396 28.30 4.67 16.22
CA ASN A 396 29.22 5.80 16.07
C ASN A 396 28.76 6.83 15.02
N SER A 397 27.93 6.44 14.05
CA SER A 397 27.53 7.28 12.92
C SER A 397 26.20 6.81 12.30
N PRO A 398 25.10 6.74 13.08
CA PRO A 398 23.83 6.18 12.61
C PRO A 398 23.28 6.87 11.35
N GLN A 399 23.57 8.15 11.15
CA GLN A 399 23.21 8.93 9.95
C GLN A 399 23.79 8.36 8.65
N LEU A 400 24.91 7.64 8.70
CA LEU A 400 25.51 7.00 7.52
C LEU A 400 24.73 5.76 7.07
N LEU A 401 23.90 5.18 7.94
CA LEU A 401 23.01 4.06 7.60
C LEU A 401 21.72 4.51 6.89
N ILE A 402 21.48 5.82 6.80
CA ILE A 402 20.28 6.42 6.19
C ILE A 402 20.50 6.70 4.69
N ARG A 403 21.75 6.63 4.21
CA ARG A 403 22.13 6.96 2.81
C ARG A 403 21.94 5.81 1.83
#